data_AF-A0A7C3C7I9-F1
#
_entry.id   AF-A0A7C3C7I9-F1
#
_cell.length_a   1.000
_cell.length_b   1.000
_cell.length_c   1.000
_cell.angle_alpha   90.00
_cell.angle_beta   90.00
_cell.angle_gamma   90.00
#
_symmetry.space_group_name_H-M   'P 1'
#
loop_
_entity.id
_entity.type
_entity.pdbx_description
1 polymer ?
#
loop_
_entity_poly.entity_id
_entity_poly.type
_entity_poly.pdbx_seq_one_letter_code
_entity_poly.pdbx_strand_id
1 'polypeptide(L)'
;MKFTTFLFTLFIAIQGYGQGIIMSPIGAQEVYENARITVYFSTLKHFESITLSSPDLPSFGTLMDDGNGSGRFVFDPTSSDVGTYTVTLNTESGSVSSSSRFKLEVKAVPSDAIIYYVDPINGSASNPGTAAAPFSTLTSVLMNNLGVVQANTFFYLRNGFHGSPIFTGSYDMPVYILAERNNDPGVKRLNFSFTTNWYVSGLHVSPQTNNETSNAVLVNVFAGSLHITITNCKIYSIEDASVWTTNEDWYANCGNGIIASGKQCMFKNNFLKNTWFSVELRKSDNEFSYNIIDWFGADAIRGLANNQKVQYNQIKNATVYDYFHPTQPQHDDGFQSWTFSVPVKNMVIRGNQIADIADPNLPLPTEIMQGIVDFDGFAEDWVVENNLVITHHAHGIALYGAKNCKVVN
;
A
#
# COMPACT_ATOMS: atom_id res chain seq x y z
N MET A 1 9.13 38.53 22.23
CA MET A 1 9.55 37.17 22.60
C MET A 1 10.40 36.65 21.45
N LYS A 2 11.72 36.50 21.62
CA LYS A 2 12.61 36.00 20.55
C LYS A 2 12.39 34.50 20.44
N PHE A 3 11.84 34.02 19.33
CA PHE A 3 11.82 32.60 19.01
C PHE A 3 13.19 32.25 18.44
N THR A 4 13.97 31.51 19.22
CA THR A 4 15.20 30.90 18.73
C THR A 4 14.79 29.63 17.99
N THR A 5 14.72 29.68 16.67
CA THR A 5 14.52 28.49 15.82
C THR A 5 15.80 27.66 15.90
N PHE A 6 15.74 26.50 16.56
CA PHE A 6 16.82 25.52 16.48
C PHE A 6 16.60 24.70 15.19
N LEU A 7 17.43 24.95 14.18
CA LEU A 7 17.50 24.13 12.98
C LEU A 7 18.26 22.85 13.36
N PHE A 8 17.56 21.73 13.51
CA PHE A 8 18.19 20.41 13.62
C PHE A 8 18.12 19.73 12.25
N THR A 9 19.19 19.86 11.46
CA THR A 9 19.40 19.01 10.29
C THR A 9 20.23 17.81 10.73
N LEU A 10 19.61 16.62 10.80
CA LEU A 10 20.34 15.38 11.05
C LEU A 10 20.63 14.71 9.71
N PHE A 11 21.89 14.80 9.26
CA PHE A 11 22.35 14.05 8.10
C PHE A 11 22.70 12.63 8.53
N ILE A 12 21.84 11.67 8.21
CA ILE A 12 22.22 10.25 8.19
C ILE A 12 22.32 9.85 6.73
N ALA A 13 23.46 10.16 6.13
CA ALA A 13 23.85 9.55 4.87
C ALA A 13 24.56 8.24 5.22
N ILE A 14 23.93 7.09 4.95
CA ILE A 14 24.67 5.82 4.93
C ILE A 14 25.43 5.79 3.60
N GLN A 15 26.58 6.48 3.55
CA GLN A 15 27.55 6.23 2.49
C GLN A 15 28.15 4.83 2.69
N GLY A 16 27.95 3.96 1.70
CA GLY A 16 28.39 2.57 1.75
C GLY A 16 27.29 1.64 2.25
N TYR A 17 26.26 1.45 1.43
CA TYR A 17 25.33 0.34 1.61
C TYR A 17 26.15 -0.96 1.63
N GLY A 18 26.15 -1.66 2.77
CA GLY A 18 26.90 -2.90 2.91
C GLY A 18 26.49 -3.95 1.86
N GLN A 19 27.31 -4.99 1.72
CA GLN A 19 27.05 -6.10 0.80
C GLN A 19 25.71 -6.83 1.07
N GLY A 20 25.10 -6.69 2.26
CA GLY A 20 23.91 -7.43 2.69
C GLY A 20 22.62 -7.19 1.90
N ILE A 21 21.69 -8.14 2.03
CA ILE A 21 20.33 -8.10 1.45
C ILE A 21 19.39 -7.42 2.44
N ILE A 22 18.76 -6.33 2.03
CA ILE A 22 17.74 -5.62 2.81
C ILE A 22 16.38 -5.92 2.20
N MET A 23 15.60 -6.75 2.88
CA MET A 23 14.24 -7.12 2.49
C MET A 23 13.23 -6.13 3.05
N SER A 24 12.17 -5.85 2.28
CA SER A 24 11.00 -5.13 2.75
C SER A 24 10.50 -5.73 4.07
N PRO A 25 10.13 -4.92 5.07
CA PRO A 25 9.54 -5.45 6.29
C PRO A 25 8.23 -6.18 5.96
N ILE A 26 8.07 -7.42 6.45
CA ILE A 26 6.85 -8.20 6.28
C ILE A 26 6.15 -8.28 7.65
N GLY A 27 4.96 -7.70 7.74
CA GLY A 27 4.14 -7.73 8.95
C GLY A 27 3.43 -9.07 9.14
N ALA A 28 2.78 -9.24 10.28
CA ALA A 28 1.85 -10.35 10.47
C ALA A 28 0.72 -10.29 9.44
N GLN A 29 0.35 -11.44 8.89
CA GLN A 29 -0.66 -11.59 7.85
C GLN A 29 -1.88 -12.30 8.41
N GLU A 30 -3.06 -11.93 7.90
CA GLU A 30 -4.33 -12.55 8.25
C GLU A 30 -5.10 -12.87 6.97
N VAL A 31 -5.71 -14.04 6.93
CA VAL A 31 -6.57 -14.49 5.82
C VAL A 31 -7.73 -15.28 6.40
N TYR A 32 -8.94 -15.07 5.90
CA TYR A 32 -10.07 -15.93 6.25
C TYR A 32 -10.02 -17.22 5.44
N GLU A 33 -10.51 -18.33 6.00
CA GLU A 33 -10.72 -19.57 5.26
C GLU A 33 -11.46 -19.29 3.95
N ASN A 34 -11.10 -20.01 2.89
CA ASN A 34 -11.63 -19.85 1.54
C ASN A 34 -11.40 -18.47 0.89
N ALA A 35 -10.63 -17.58 1.51
CA ALA A 35 -10.14 -16.36 0.89
C ALA A 35 -8.71 -16.56 0.35
N ARG A 36 -8.32 -15.70 -0.58
CA ARG A 36 -6.94 -15.59 -1.07
C ARG A 36 -6.30 -14.30 -0.58
N ILE A 37 -5.02 -14.37 -0.19
CA ILE A 37 -4.16 -13.19 -0.05
C ILE A 37 -2.85 -13.37 -0.82
N THR A 38 -2.31 -12.25 -1.27
CA THR A 38 -0.96 -12.16 -1.81
C THR A 38 -0.12 -11.27 -0.89
N VAL A 39 1.07 -11.75 -0.54
CA VAL A 39 2.03 -11.03 0.31
C VAL A 39 3.24 -10.71 -0.56
N TYR A 40 3.36 -9.44 -0.95
CA TYR A 40 4.47 -8.97 -1.76
C TYR A 40 5.69 -8.69 -0.88
N PHE A 41 6.87 -8.97 -1.41
CA PHE A 41 8.13 -8.60 -0.81
C PHE A 41 9.12 -8.18 -1.89
N SER A 42 10.09 -7.36 -1.51
CA SER A 42 11.21 -7.07 -2.39
C SER A 42 12.47 -6.63 -1.66
N THR A 43 13.61 -6.84 -2.31
CA THR A 43 14.86 -6.21 -1.90
C THR A 43 14.82 -4.70 -2.15
N LEU A 44 15.50 -3.94 -1.28
CA LEU A 44 15.66 -2.50 -1.46
C LEU A 44 16.74 -2.15 -2.49
N LYS A 45 17.61 -3.08 -2.87
CA LYS A 45 18.60 -2.91 -3.94
C LYS A 45 18.44 -4.00 -5.00
N HIS A 46 18.80 -3.69 -6.23
CA HIS A 46 18.87 -4.66 -7.31
C HIS A 46 20.02 -5.66 -7.12
N PHE A 47 19.78 -6.89 -7.56
CA PHE A 47 20.77 -7.97 -7.62
C PHE A 47 20.66 -8.66 -8.98
N GLU A 48 21.79 -8.99 -9.60
CA GLU A 48 21.83 -9.71 -10.88
C GLU A 48 21.28 -11.15 -10.77
N SER A 49 21.44 -11.76 -9.59
CA SER A 49 20.93 -13.09 -9.28
C SER A 49 20.57 -13.15 -7.80
N ILE A 50 19.34 -13.55 -7.51
CA ILE A 50 18.87 -13.84 -6.16
C ILE A 50 18.19 -15.21 -6.14
N THR A 51 18.37 -15.96 -5.06
CA THR A 51 17.66 -17.21 -4.83
C THR A 51 16.72 -17.02 -3.66
N LEU A 52 15.46 -17.42 -3.84
CA LEU A 52 14.41 -17.35 -2.83
C LEU A 52 14.01 -18.75 -2.38
N SER A 53 13.84 -18.95 -1.07
CA SER A 53 13.30 -20.21 -0.54
C SER A 53 12.46 -19.98 0.72
N SER A 54 11.54 -20.91 0.99
CA SER A 54 10.70 -20.91 2.18
C SER A 54 10.52 -22.35 2.69
N PRO A 55 11.34 -22.79 3.66
CA PRO A 55 11.40 -24.19 4.08
C PRO A 55 10.19 -24.63 4.93
N ASP A 56 9.47 -23.67 5.52
CA ASP A 56 8.33 -23.84 6.42
C ASP A 56 7.00 -23.38 5.79
N LEU A 57 6.95 -23.26 4.46
CA LEU A 57 5.76 -22.84 3.74
C LEU A 57 4.61 -23.87 3.91
N PRO A 58 3.42 -23.47 4.41
CA PRO A 58 2.26 -24.35 4.48
C PRO A 58 1.86 -24.88 3.10
N SER A 59 1.23 -26.06 3.03
CA SER A 59 0.85 -26.70 1.74
C SER A 59 -0.16 -25.92 0.90
N PHE A 60 -0.86 -24.96 1.51
CA PHE A 60 -1.77 -24.02 0.85
C PHE A 60 -1.08 -22.69 0.46
N GLY A 61 0.23 -22.59 0.66
CA GLY A 61 1.06 -21.45 0.28
C GLY A 61 1.94 -21.78 -0.93
N THR A 62 2.19 -20.78 -1.77
CA THR A 62 3.17 -20.84 -2.85
C THR A 62 4.11 -19.63 -2.80
N LEU A 63 5.39 -19.83 -3.13
CA LEU A 63 6.38 -18.78 -3.29
C LEU A 63 6.65 -18.59 -4.78
N MET A 64 6.47 -17.37 -5.28
CA MET A 64 6.74 -16.99 -6.66
C MET A 64 7.85 -15.94 -6.69
N ASP A 65 8.89 -16.21 -7.49
CA ASP A 65 10.02 -15.31 -7.73
C ASP A 65 9.79 -14.51 -9.02
N ASP A 66 9.96 -13.19 -8.95
CA ASP A 66 9.85 -12.29 -10.10
C ASP A 66 11.22 -12.04 -10.78
N GLY A 67 12.30 -12.66 -10.29
CA GLY A 67 13.62 -12.72 -10.93
C GLY A 67 14.48 -11.46 -10.76
N ASN A 68 14.03 -10.49 -9.97
CA ASN A 68 14.68 -9.20 -9.80
C ASN A 68 14.86 -8.79 -8.33
N GLY A 69 14.86 -9.76 -7.41
CA GLY A 69 14.86 -9.49 -5.96
C GLY A 69 13.48 -9.21 -5.37
N SER A 70 12.44 -9.23 -6.20
CA SER A 70 11.04 -9.16 -5.77
C SER A 70 10.35 -10.51 -5.93
N GLY A 71 9.26 -10.68 -5.20
CA GLY A 71 8.43 -11.87 -5.33
C GLY A 71 7.19 -11.77 -4.47
N ARG A 72 6.48 -12.88 -4.39
CA ARG A 72 5.24 -12.96 -3.63
C ARG A 72 5.01 -14.33 -3.02
N PHE A 73 4.41 -14.33 -1.84
CA PHE A 73 3.68 -15.49 -1.36
C PHE A 73 2.22 -15.38 -1.76
N VAL A 74 1.62 -16.48 -2.19
CA VAL A 74 0.18 -16.60 -2.39
C VAL A 74 -0.36 -17.66 -1.44
N PHE A 75 -1.37 -17.31 -0.65
CA PHE A 75 -2.01 -18.22 0.32
C PHE A 75 -3.47 -18.44 -0.05
N ASP A 76 -3.84 -19.71 -0.19
CA ASP A 76 -5.16 -20.20 -0.59
C ASP A 76 -5.69 -21.24 0.42
N PRO A 77 -5.93 -20.87 1.68
CA PRO A 77 -6.39 -21.78 2.72
C PRO A 77 -7.84 -22.25 2.52
N THR A 78 -8.15 -23.37 3.15
CA THR A 78 -9.48 -23.92 3.36
C THR A 78 -9.86 -23.89 4.84
N SER A 79 -11.06 -24.33 5.18
CA SER A 79 -11.49 -24.43 6.58
C SER A 79 -10.68 -25.42 7.41
N SER A 80 -10.05 -26.43 6.79
CA SER A 80 -9.14 -27.33 7.52
C SER A 80 -7.79 -26.70 7.85
N ASP A 81 -7.48 -25.54 7.26
CA ASP A 81 -6.22 -24.83 7.44
C ASP A 81 -6.31 -23.73 8.51
N VAL A 82 -7.43 -23.61 9.23
CA VAL A 82 -7.59 -22.61 10.31
C VAL A 82 -6.54 -22.85 11.39
N GLY A 83 -5.77 -21.81 11.70
CA GLY A 83 -4.64 -21.91 12.61
C GLY A 83 -3.63 -20.78 12.47
N THR A 84 -2.52 -20.92 13.21
CA THR A 84 -1.39 -20.00 13.15
C THR A 84 -0.17 -20.72 12.59
N TYR A 85 0.50 -20.08 11.64
CA TYR A 85 1.70 -20.54 10.98
C TYR A 85 2.81 -19.50 11.12
N THR A 86 4.06 -19.96 11.10
CA THR A 86 5.22 -19.09 10.90
C THR A 86 5.77 -19.40 9.53
N VAL A 87 6.00 -18.36 8.72
CA VAL A 87 6.56 -18.49 7.37
C VAL A 87 7.89 -17.76 7.35
N THR A 88 8.92 -18.44 6.86
CA THR A 88 10.28 -17.94 6.72
C THR A 88 10.56 -17.70 5.24
N LEU A 89 11.09 -16.53 4.90
CA LEU A 89 11.66 -16.19 3.61
C LEU A 89 13.17 -16.12 3.74
N ASN A 90 13.87 -17.01 3.07
CA ASN A 90 15.32 -16.96 2.92
C ASN A 90 15.66 -16.40 1.55
N THR A 91 16.60 -15.47 1.53
CA THR A 91 17.10 -14.80 0.32
C THR A 91 18.61 -14.90 0.28
N GLU A 92 19.17 -15.33 -0.85
CA GLU A 92 20.61 -15.52 -1.02
C GLU A 92 21.09 -14.94 -2.36
N SER A 93 22.24 -14.26 -2.35
CA SER A 93 22.90 -13.73 -3.55
C SER A 93 24.41 -13.87 -3.38
N GLY A 94 25.02 -14.88 -4.01
CA GLY A 94 26.45 -15.16 -3.85
C GLY A 94 26.80 -15.50 -2.40
N SER A 95 27.62 -14.67 -1.75
CA SER A 95 28.06 -14.87 -0.36
C SER A 95 27.21 -14.16 0.69
N VAL A 96 26.20 -13.40 0.28
CA VAL A 96 25.30 -12.70 1.20
C VAL A 96 23.94 -13.39 1.26
N SER A 97 23.42 -13.52 2.47
CA SER A 97 22.09 -14.07 2.72
C SER A 97 21.34 -13.20 3.73
N SER A 98 20.02 -13.30 3.70
CA SER A 98 19.11 -12.68 4.66
C SER A 98 17.91 -13.59 4.87
N SER A 99 17.30 -13.48 6.05
CA SER A 99 16.13 -14.26 6.44
C SER A 99 15.13 -13.35 7.12
N SER A 100 13.88 -13.43 6.68
CA SER A 100 12.74 -12.75 7.28
C SER A 100 11.71 -13.79 7.69
N ARG A 101 10.96 -13.51 8.75
CA ARG A 101 9.88 -14.39 9.20
C ARG A 101 8.66 -13.57 9.54
N PHE A 102 7.48 -14.11 9.26
CA PHE A 102 6.22 -13.50 9.64
C PHE A 102 5.22 -14.54 10.13
N LYS A 103 4.29 -14.10 10.96
CA LYS A 103 3.14 -14.90 11.39
C LYS A 103 2.07 -14.82 10.31
N LEU A 104 1.51 -15.97 9.93
CA LEU A 104 0.28 -16.06 9.15
C LEU A 104 -0.82 -16.64 10.03
N GLU A 105 -1.95 -15.94 10.12
CA GLU A 105 -3.15 -16.41 10.80
C GLU A 105 -4.26 -16.71 9.79
N VAL A 106 -4.67 -17.96 9.73
CA VAL A 106 -5.85 -18.40 8.97
C VAL A 106 -7.05 -18.39 9.93
N LYS A 107 -8.01 -17.50 9.67
CA LYS A 107 -9.19 -17.28 10.51
C LYS A 107 -10.38 -18.06 9.98
N ALA A 108 -11.13 -18.71 10.88
CA ALA A 108 -12.44 -19.23 10.54
C ALA A 108 -13.41 -18.06 10.27
N VAL A 109 -14.35 -18.25 9.34
CA VAL A 109 -15.48 -17.32 9.21
C VAL A 109 -16.41 -17.50 10.41
N PRO A 110 -16.88 -16.43 11.07
CA PRO A 110 -17.82 -16.56 12.18
C PRO A 110 -19.08 -17.33 11.78
N SER A 111 -19.61 -18.18 12.67
CA SER A 111 -20.77 -19.03 12.38
C SER A 111 -22.06 -18.26 12.09
N ASP A 112 -22.13 -17.01 12.56
CA ASP A 112 -23.23 -16.08 12.36
C ASP A 112 -23.01 -15.13 11.16
N ALA A 113 -21.89 -15.27 10.43
CA ALA A 113 -21.61 -14.47 9.26
C ALA A 113 -22.55 -14.80 8.10
N ILE A 114 -22.85 -13.78 7.29
CA ILE A 114 -23.60 -13.93 6.05
C ILE A 114 -22.60 -14.03 4.90
N ILE A 115 -22.69 -15.07 4.06
CA ILE A 115 -21.73 -15.31 2.98
C ILE A 115 -22.40 -15.15 1.63
N TYR A 116 -21.79 -14.35 0.75
CA TYR A 116 -22.17 -14.19 -0.64
C TYR A 116 -20.98 -14.36 -1.59
N TYR A 117 -21.28 -14.79 -2.80
CA TYR A 117 -20.33 -14.94 -3.90
C TYR A 117 -20.67 -13.98 -5.03
N VAL A 118 -19.63 -13.39 -5.61
CA VAL A 118 -19.73 -12.40 -6.67
C VAL A 118 -18.86 -12.84 -7.83
N ASP A 119 -19.45 -13.03 -9.01
CA ASP A 119 -18.79 -13.53 -10.21
C ASP A 119 -19.21 -12.68 -11.41
N PRO A 120 -18.32 -11.83 -11.94
CA PRO A 120 -18.66 -10.94 -13.04
C PRO A 120 -18.82 -11.67 -14.38
N ILE A 121 -18.38 -12.94 -14.47
CA ILE A 121 -18.42 -13.74 -15.69
C ILE A 121 -19.71 -14.58 -15.73
N ASN A 122 -20.04 -15.26 -14.62
CA ASN A 122 -21.14 -16.22 -14.57
C ASN A 122 -22.33 -15.76 -13.69
N GLY A 123 -22.18 -14.67 -12.95
CA GLY A 123 -23.20 -14.17 -12.02
C GLY A 123 -24.25 -13.28 -12.67
N SER A 124 -25.35 -13.08 -11.94
CA SER A 124 -26.44 -12.17 -12.33
C SER A 124 -26.87 -11.31 -11.15
N ALA A 125 -27.30 -10.07 -11.40
CA ALA A 125 -27.83 -9.18 -10.35
C ALA A 125 -29.12 -9.73 -9.69
N SER A 126 -29.85 -10.61 -10.40
CA SER A 126 -31.07 -11.26 -9.90
C SER A 126 -30.82 -12.54 -9.11
N ASN A 127 -29.58 -13.03 -9.09
CA ASN A 127 -29.23 -14.26 -8.38
C ASN A 127 -29.27 -14.04 -6.86
N PRO A 128 -29.40 -15.10 -6.04
CA PRO A 128 -29.40 -14.99 -4.58
C PRO A 128 -28.00 -14.76 -3.96
N GLY A 129 -26.92 -14.80 -4.75
CA GLY A 129 -25.56 -14.61 -4.26
C GLY A 129 -24.93 -15.86 -3.63
N THR A 130 -25.48 -17.05 -3.87
CA THR A 130 -24.88 -18.31 -3.39
C THR A 130 -23.70 -18.73 -4.28
N ALA A 131 -22.86 -19.67 -3.82
CA ALA A 131 -21.73 -20.16 -4.61
C ALA A 131 -22.14 -20.72 -6.00
N ALA A 132 -23.33 -21.32 -6.09
CA ALA A 132 -23.88 -21.91 -7.32
C ALA A 132 -24.64 -20.89 -8.19
N ALA A 133 -25.14 -19.81 -7.59
CA ALA A 133 -25.83 -18.72 -8.28
C ALA A 133 -25.31 -17.38 -7.70
N PRO A 134 -24.09 -16.97 -8.10
CA PRO A 134 -23.45 -15.78 -7.55
C PRO A 134 -24.08 -14.50 -8.09
N PHE A 135 -23.92 -13.39 -7.36
CA PHE A 135 -24.19 -12.06 -7.89
C PHE A 135 -23.25 -11.74 -9.05
N SER A 136 -23.59 -10.74 -9.87
CA SER A 136 -22.74 -10.31 -11.00
C SER A 136 -21.47 -9.58 -10.53
N THR A 137 -21.45 -8.24 -10.55
CA THR A 137 -20.28 -7.44 -10.16
C THR A 137 -20.43 -6.88 -8.75
N LEU A 138 -19.31 -6.57 -8.07
CA LEU A 138 -19.37 -5.92 -6.76
C LEU A 138 -20.06 -4.56 -6.87
N THR A 139 -19.79 -3.83 -7.96
CA THR A 139 -20.48 -2.57 -8.27
C THR A 139 -22.00 -2.75 -8.31
N SER A 140 -22.50 -3.79 -8.99
CA SER A 140 -23.93 -4.07 -9.04
C SER A 140 -24.51 -4.39 -7.66
N VAL A 141 -23.81 -5.18 -6.85
CA VAL A 141 -24.25 -5.53 -5.49
C VAL A 141 -24.40 -4.26 -4.63
N LEU A 142 -23.39 -3.40 -4.62
CA LEU A 142 -23.38 -2.18 -3.80
C LEU A 142 -24.34 -1.10 -4.32
N MET A 143 -24.78 -1.16 -5.57
CA MET A 143 -25.76 -0.21 -6.13
C MET A 143 -27.21 -0.71 -5.98
N ASN A 144 -27.46 -1.98 -6.28
CA ASN A 144 -28.82 -2.49 -6.50
C ASN A 144 -29.30 -3.44 -5.40
N ASN A 145 -28.39 -3.97 -4.57
CA ASN A 145 -28.70 -5.02 -3.60
C ASN A 145 -28.34 -4.58 -2.16
N LEU A 146 -28.47 -3.30 -1.82
CA LEU A 146 -28.07 -2.78 -0.49
C LEU A 146 -28.66 -3.55 0.70
N GLY A 147 -29.84 -4.17 0.56
CA GLY A 147 -30.44 -5.00 1.61
C GLY A 147 -29.63 -6.25 2.02
N VAL A 148 -28.68 -6.68 1.18
CA VAL A 148 -27.78 -7.82 1.48
C VAL A 148 -26.49 -7.39 2.16
N VAL A 149 -26.20 -6.08 2.16
CA VAL A 149 -25.03 -5.51 2.80
C VAL A 149 -25.38 -5.21 4.25
N GLN A 150 -24.88 -6.04 5.17
CA GLN A 150 -25.13 -5.95 6.60
C GLN A 150 -23.83 -6.15 7.35
N ALA A 151 -23.78 -5.76 8.62
CA ALA A 151 -22.63 -6.06 9.48
C ALA A 151 -22.35 -7.57 9.48
N ASN A 152 -21.07 -7.96 9.49
CA ASN A 152 -20.63 -9.36 9.42
C ASN A 152 -20.90 -10.08 8.09
N THR A 153 -21.22 -9.37 7.01
CA THR A 153 -21.34 -9.98 5.68
C THR A 153 -19.96 -10.15 5.03
N PHE A 154 -19.72 -11.32 4.43
CA PHE A 154 -18.54 -11.69 3.66
C PHE A 154 -18.93 -11.85 2.19
N PHE A 155 -18.27 -11.08 1.32
CA PHE A 155 -18.35 -11.23 -0.12
C PHE A 155 -17.04 -11.84 -0.63
N TYR A 156 -17.14 -13.05 -1.18
CA TYR A 156 -16.06 -13.72 -1.90
C TYR A 156 -16.16 -13.40 -3.40
N LEU A 157 -15.11 -12.78 -3.93
CA LEU A 157 -15.04 -12.33 -5.31
C LEU A 157 -14.26 -13.32 -6.17
N ARG A 158 -14.86 -13.72 -7.30
CA ARG A 158 -14.23 -14.57 -8.33
C ARG A 158 -13.50 -13.76 -9.39
N ASN A 159 -12.74 -14.44 -10.24
CA ASN A 159 -11.99 -13.80 -11.31
C ASN A 159 -12.84 -12.87 -12.20
N GLY A 160 -12.24 -11.77 -12.61
CA GLY A 160 -12.79 -10.83 -13.59
C GLY A 160 -12.95 -9.40 -13.05
N PHE A 161 -13.58 -8.56 -13.86
CA PHE A 161 -13.74 -7.14 -13.58
C PHE A 161 -15.03 -6.84 -12.80
N HIS A 162 -14.89 -6.37 -11.56
CA HIS A 162 -15.99 -6.07 -10.64
C HIS A 162 -16.49 -4.60 -10.71
N GLY A 163 -16.01 -3.83 -11.68
CA GLY A 163 -16.41 -2.44 -11.87
C GLY A 163 -15.62 -1.44 -11.02
N SER A 164 -16.28 -0.35 -10.66
CA SER A 164 -15.73 0.76 -9.85
C SER A 164 -16.63 0.97 -8.62
N PRO A 165 -16.58 0.07 -7.63
CA PRO A 165 -17.51 0.07 -6.49
C PRO A 165 -17.47 1.38 -5.68
N ILE A 166 -18.65 1.77 -5.20
CA ILE A 166 -18.84 2.87 -4.25
C ILE A 166 -19.40 2.25 -2.96
N PHE A 167 -18.61 2.30 -1.89
CA PHE A 167 -18.94 1.82 -0.57
C PHE A 167 -19.69 2.90 0.21
N THR A 168 -20.83 2.51 0.78
CA THR A 168 -21.72 3.37 1.57
C THR A 168 -22.28 2.59 2.76
N GLY A 169 -22.95 3.29 3.68
CA GLY A 169 -23.52 2.70 4.89
C GLY A 169 -22.56 2.72 6.07
N SER A 170 -23.09 2.54 7.28
CA SER A 170 -22.27 2.46 8.50
C SER A 170 -22.74 1.26 9.28
N TYR A 171 -21.80 0.40 9.66
CA TYR A 171 -22.08 -0.91 10.26
C TYR A 171 -21.36 -1.01 11.61
N ASP A 172 -21.93 -1.72 12.57
CA ASP A 172 -21.30 -1.89 13.89
C ASP A 172 -20.10 -2.87 13.85
N MET A 173 -20.07 -3.75 12.84
CA MET A 173 -18.95 -4.65 12.54
C MET A 173 -18.59 -4.57 11.06
N PRO A 174 -17.36 -4.94 10.67
CA PRO A 174 -16.94 -4.85 9.28
C PRO A 174 -17.82 -5.64 8.32
N VAL A 175 -17.97 -5.08 7.11
CA VAL A 175 -18.35 -5.82 5.91
C VAL A 175 -17.07 -6.20 5.16
N TYR A 176 -16.92 -7.47 4.81
CA TYR A 176 -15.71 -8.04 4.25
C TYR A 176 -15.84 -8.24 2.74
N ILE A 177 -14.90 -7.68 1.98
CA ILE A 177 -14.72 -7.90 0.55
C ILE A 177 -13.40 -8.64 0.35
N LEU A 178 -13.48 -9.91 -0.02
CA LEU A 178 -12.34 -10.81 -0.07
C LEU A 178 -12.22 -11.41 -1.47
N ALA A 179 -11.00 -11.59 -1.96
CA ALA A 179 -10.76 -12.51 -3.06
C ALA A 179 -11.11 -13.94 -2.63
N GLU A 180 -11.90 -14.66 -3.42
CA GLU A 180 -12.12 -16.10 -3.22
C GLU A 180 -10.81 -16.85 -3.46
N ARG A 181 -10.59 -17.93 -2.71
CA ARG A 181 -9.50 -18.88 -2.94
C ARG A 181 -9.35 -19.20 -4.44
N ASN A 182 -8.12 -19.23 -4.94
CA ASN A 182 -7.73 -19.45 -6.34
C ASN A 182 -8.24 -18.39 -7.33
N ASN A 183 -8.70 -17.23 -6.87
CA ASN A 183 -9.15 -16.12 -7.73
C ASN A 183 -8.35 -14.84 -7.46
N ASP A 184 -8.12 -14.04 -8.50
CA ASP A 184 -7.47 -12.73 -8.49
C ASP A 184 -8.45 -11.66 -9.04
N PRO A 185 -9.51 -11.31 -8.29
CA PRO A 185 -10.51 -10.35 -8.73
C PRO A 185 -9.96 -8.93 -8.91
N GLY A 186 -10.44 -8.24 -9.95
CA GLY A 186 -10.04 -6.88 -10.29
C GLY A 186 -11.17 -5.86 -10.15
N VAL A 187 -10.85 -4.67 -9.68
CA VAL A 187 -11.70 -3.47 -9.73
C VAL A 187 -10.92 -2.31 -10.36
N LYS A 188 -11.65 -1.37 -10.97
CA LYS A 188 -11.05 -0.16 -11.54
C LYS A 188 -10.53 0.78 -10.46
N ARG A 189 -11.27 0.90 -9.36
CA ARG A 189 -10.99 1.78 -8.21
C ARG A 189 -11.92 1.45 -7.04
N LEU A 190 -11.55 1.90 -5.85
CA LEU A 190 -12.37 1.80 -4.64
C LEU A 190 -12.76 3.22 -4.16
N ASN A 191 -14.05 3.46 -3.92
CA ASN A 191 -14.54 4.74 -3.40
C ASN A 191 -15.36 4.55 -2.12
N PHE A 192 -14.90 5.09 -0.98
CA PHE A 192 -15.59 4.99 0.30
C PHE A 192 -16.21 6.32 0.68
N SER A 193 -17.54 6.42 0.55
CA SER A 193 -18.27 7.69 0.67
C SER A 193 -19.11 7.72 1.96
N PHE A 194 -18.70 8.53 2.93
CA PHE A 194 -19.38 8.72 4.23
C PHE A 194 -19.77 7.38 4.89
N THR A 195 -18.81 6.48 4.99
CA THR A 195 -19.07 5.07 5.31
C THR A 195 -18.17 4.55 6.42
N THR A 196 -18.64 3.56 7.18
CA THR A 196 -17.91 3.04 8.34
C THR A 196 -17.81 1.53 8.33
N ASN A 197 -16.66 1.00 8.77
CA ASN A 197 -16.41 -0.44 8.99
C ASN A 197 -16.49 -1.27 7.69
N TRP A 198 -15.51 -1.06 6.81
CA TRP A 198 -15.29 -1.90 5.63
C TRP A 198 -13.90 -2.51 5.64
N TYR A 199 -13.81 -3.77 5.25
CA TYR A 199 -12.56 -4.52 5.14
C TYR A 199 -12.41 -5.06 3.71
N VAL A 200 -11.38 -4.62 2.99
CA VAL A 200 -11.08 -5.08 1.63
C VAL A 200 -9.74 -5.77 1.60
N SER A 201 -9.70 -6.99 1.05
CA SER A 201 -8.47 -7.79 0.97
C SER A 201 -8.31 -8.59 -0.31
N GLY A 202 -7.07 -8.66 -0.81
CA GLY A 202 -6.68 -9.57 -1.89
C GLY A 202 -7.06 -9.11 -3.30
N LEU A 203 -7.50 -7.85 -3.48
CA LEU A 203 -7.96 -7.36 -4.79
C LEU A 203 -6.85 -6.70 -5.61
N HIS A 204 -6.97 -6.79 -6.94
CA HIS A 204 -6.32 -5.89 -7.88
C HIS A 204 -7.15 -4.62 -8.05
N VAL A 205 -6.55 -3.45 -7.81
CA VAL A 205 -7.18 -2.13 -7.95
C VAL A 205 -6.43 -1.36 -9.04
N SER A 206 -6.97 -1.40 -10.26
CA SER A 206 -6.34 -0.78 -11.42
C SER A 206 -7.34 -0.59 -12.57
N PRO A 207 -7.27 0.53 -13.34
CA PRO A 207 -8.00 0.65 -14.59
C PRO A 207 -7.62 -0.46 -15.60
N GLN A 208 -6.42 -1.01 -15.52
CA GLN A 208 -5.97 -2.09 -16.42
C GLN A 208 -6.79 -3.37 -16.23
N THR A 209 -7.46 -3.56 -15.09
CA THR A 209 -8.41 -4.68 -14.89
C THR A 209 -9.58 -4.64 -15.88
N ASN A 210 -9.83 -3.50 -16.52
CA ASN A 210 -10.79 -3.34 -17.61
C ASN A 210 -10.12 -3.01 -18.97
N ASN A 211 -8.83 -3.29 -19.12
CA ASN A 211 -8.02 -2.89 -20.28
C ASN A 211 -8.03 -1.37 -20.54
N GLU A 212 -8.10 -0.57 -19.49
CA GLU A 212 -8.07 0.89 -19.56
C GLU A 212 -6.79 1.47 -18.94
N THR A 213 -6.47 2.69 -19.35
CA THR A 213 -5.50 3.57 -18.69
C THR A 213 -6.23 4.76 -18.07
N SER A 214 -5.78 5.23 -16.90
CA SER A 214 -6.41 6.37 -16.23
C SER A 214 -5.46 7.04 -15.24
N ASN A 215 -5.39 8.37 -15.28
CA ASN A 215 -4.68 9.19 -14.29
C ASN A 215 -5.54 9.55 -13.05
N ALA A 216 -6.68 8.88 -12.87
CA ALA A 216 -7.55 9.11 -11.73
C ALA A 216 -7.02 8.46 -10.44
N VAL A 217 -7.62 8.85 -9.31
CA VAL A 217 -7.36 8.21 -8.01
C VAL A 217 -7.86 6.77 -8.02
N LEU A 218 -7.02 5.82 -7.57
CA LEU A 218 -7.31 4.39 -7.53
C LEU A 218 -8.07 4.00 -6.26
N VAL A 219 -7.75 4.61 -5.12
CA VAL A 219 -8.44 4.40 -3.85
C VAL A 219 -8.75 5.74 -3.22
N ASN A 220 -10.04 6.04 -3.05
CA ASN A 220 -10.49 7.28 -2.44
C ASN A 220 -11.34 6.99 -1.21
N VAL A 221 -10.84 7.37 -0.04
CA VAL A 221 -11.61 7.36 1.21
C VAL A 221 -12.04 8.79 1.50
N PHE A 222 -13.30 9.11 1.20
CA PHE A 222 -13.82 10.46 1.35
C PHE A 222 -13.96 10.86 2.83
N ALA A 223 -14.03 12.17 3.05
CA ALA A 223 -14.30 12.72 4.37
C ALA A 223 -15.61 12.19 4.95
N GLY A 224 -15.63 11.97 6.27
CA GLY A 224 -16.77 11.37 6.96
C GLY A 224 -16.74 9.83 7.01
N SER A 225 -15.83 9.17 6.29
CA SER A 225 -15.62 7.72 6.41
C SER A 225 -14.70 7.37 7.59
N LEU A 226 -14.97 6.23 8.24
CA LEU A 226 -14.27 5.75 9.45
C LEU A 226 -13.95 4.25 9.35
N HIS A 227 -12.87 3.79 9.99
CA HIS A 227 -12.56 2.36 10.13
C HIS A 227 -12.55 1.59 8.80
N ILE A 228 -11.91 2.16 7.78
CA ILE A 228 -11.72 1.49 6.50
C ILE A 228 -10.38 0.76 6.54
N THR A 229 -10.41 -0.55 6.31
CA THR A 229 -9.21 -1.39 6.21
C THR A 229 -9.04 -1.86 4.77
N ILE A 230 -7.88 -1.59 4.19
CA ILE A 230 -7.47 -2.09 2.88
C ILE A 230 -6.14 -2.82 3.08
N THR A 231 -6.13 -4.12 2.82
CA THR A 231 -4.95 -4.95 3.05
C THR A 231 -4.69 -5.94 1.93
N ASN A 232 -3.43 -6.31 1.71
CA ASN A 232 -3.05 -7.33 0.72
C ASN A 232 -3.60 -7.04 -0.69
N CYS A 233 -3.84 -5.78 -1.03
CA CYS A 233 -4.27 -5.36 -2.35
C CYS A 233 -3.06 -4.94 -3.20
N LYS A 234 -3.16 -5.17 -4.51
CA LYS A 234 -2.27 -4.60 -5.51
C LYS A 234 -2.93 -3.37 -6.12
N ILE A 235 -2.37 -2.19 -5.93
CA ILE A 235 -2.93 -0.90 -6.36
C ILE A 235 -1.99 -0.29 -7.40
N TYR A 236 -2.44 -0.15 -8.64
CA TYR A 236 -1.51 0.20 -9.72
C TYR A 236 -2.18 0.85 -10.92
N SER A 237 -1.46 1.72 -11.61
CA SER A 237 -1.95 2.29 -12.87
C SER A 237 -1.86 1.28 -14.00
N ILE A 238 -0.70 0.63 -14.14
CA ILE A 238 -0.40 -0.38 -15.16
C ILE A 238 0.66 -1.36 -14.64
N GLU A 239 0.65 -2.60 -15.11
CA GLU A 239 1.65 -3.62 -14.73
C GLU A 239 3.06 -3.30 -15.24
N ASP A 240 3.16 -2.83 -16.48
CA ASP A 240 4.44 -2.52 -17.12
C ASP A 240 4.44 -1.05 -17.57
N ALA A 241 5.22 -0.24 -16.87
CA ALA A 241 5.42 1.18 -17.17
C ALA A 241 6.78 1.43 -17.87
N SER A 242 7.48 0.39 -18.33
CA SER A 242 8.78 0.55 -19.01
C SER A 242 8.72 1.41 -20.27
N VAL A 243 7.52 1.52 -20.88
CA VAL A 243 7.25 2.36 -22.04
C VAL A 243 6.99 3.83 -21.69
N TRP A 244 6.82 4.18 -20.41
CA TRP A 244 6.66 5.57 -19.97
C TRP A 244 8.03 6.21 -19.78
N THR A 245 8.55 6.80 -20.85
CA THR A 245 9.94 7.28 -20.96
C THR A 245 10.05 8.80 -20.87
N THR A 246 8.91 9.51 -20.80
CA THR A 246 8.83 10.97 -20.69
C THR A 246 7.97 11.39 -19.50
N ASN A 247 8.15 12.61 -18.99
CA ASN A 247 7.29 13.17 -17.95
C ASN A 247 5.81 13.19 -18.40
N GLU A 248 5.57 13.52 -19.68
CA GLU A 248 4.23 13.56 -20.28
C GLU A 248 3.52 12.21 -20.29
N ASP A 249 4.25 11.10 -20.48
CA ASP A 249 3.68 9.76 -20.37
C ASP A 249 3.11 9.52 -18.98
N TRP A 250 3.85 9.91 -17.95
CA TRP A 250 3.42 9.78 -16.55
C TRP A 250 2.23 10.70 -16.27
N TYR A 251 2.27 11.98 -16.66
CA TYR A 251 1.16 12.92 -16.45
C TYR A 251 -0.15 12.47 -17.10
N ALA A 252 -0.06 11.90 -18.31
CA ALA A 252 -1.23 11.48 -19.07
C ALA A 252 -1.85 10.18 -18.53
N ASN A 253 -1.02 9.27 -18.02
CA ASN A 253 -1.43 7.88 -17.82
C ASN A 253 -1.40 7.41 -16.35
N CYS A 254 -0.63 8.06 -15.49
CA CYS A 254 -0.37 7.57 -14.14
C CYS A 254 -1.42 8.05 -13.14
N GLY A 255 -2.11 7.11 -12.50
CA GLY A 255 -3.10 7.37 -11.47
C GLY A 255 -2.48 7.67 -10.12
N ASN A 256 -3.21 8.45 -9.32
CA ASN A 256 -2.88 8.64 -7.91
C ASN A 256 -3.29 7.37 -7.14
N GLY A 257 -2.48 6.93 -6.18
CA GLY A 257 -2.75 5.71 -5.41
C GLY A 257 -3.91 5.89 -4.44
N ILE A 258 -3.59 6.20 -3.17
CA ILE A 258 -4.55 6.29 -2.07
C ILE A 258 -4.71 7.75 -1.64
N ILE A 259 -5.94 8.26 -1.65
CA ILE A 259 -6.29 9.51 -0.96
C ILE A 259 -7.20 9.18 0.22
N ALA A 260 -6.68 9.35 1.44
CA ALA A 260 -7.36 9.04 2.68
C ALA A 260 -7.81 10.32 3.41
N SER A 261 -9.02 10.77 3.09
CA SER A 261 -9.73 11.85 3.81
C SER A 261 -10.66 11.34 4.91
N GLY A 262 -10.76 10.03 5.13
CA GLY A 262 -11.39 9.41 6.31
C GLY A 262 -10.45 9.36 7.52
N LYS A 263 -10.98 9.00 8.70
CA LYS A 263 -10.18 8.87 9.94
C LYS A 263 -10.15 7.42 10.41
N GLN A 264 -9.14 7.08 11.22
CA GLN A 264 -9.03 5.75 11.84
C GLN A 264 -9.01 4.62 10.79
N CYS A 265 -8.45 4.89 9.60
CA CYS A 265 -8.32 3.93 8.52
C CYS A 265 -6.95 3.23 8.57
N MET A 266 -6.91 2.00 8.06
CA MET A 266 -5.73 1.14 8.05
C MET A 266 -5.43 0.69 6.63
N PHE A 267 -4.25 1.03 6.14
CA PHE A 267 -3.75 0.61 4.82
C PHE A 267 -2.50 -0.22 5.04
N LYS A 268 -2.62 -1.55 4.95
CA LYS A 268 -1.55 -2.48 5.37
C LYS A 268 -1.20 -3.52 4.32
N ASN A 269 0.06 -3.95 4.25
CA ASN A 269 0.45 -5.09 3.40
C ASN A 269 0.07 -4.93 1.90
N ASN A 270 -0.14 -3.70 1.43
CA ASN A 270 -0.50 -3.44 0.05
C ASN A 270 0.76 -3.25 -0.81
N PHE A 271 0.63 -3.54 -2.09
CA PHE A 271 1.63 -3.23 -3.10
C PHE A 271 1.12 -2.14 -4.01
N LEU A 272 1.71 -0.94 -3.90
CA LEU A 272 1.45 0.20 -4.77
C LEU A 272 2.52 0.21 -5.86
N LYS A 273 2.10 0.17 -7.13
CA LYS A 273 3.01 0.09 -8.27
C LYS A 273 2.65 1.12 -9.34
N ASN A 274 3.64 1.83 -9.87
CA ASN A 274 3.46 2.79 -10.98
C ASN A 274 2.34 3.80 -10.65
N THR A 275 2.58 4.63 -9.64
CA THR A 275 1.61 5.64 -9.16
C THR A 275 2.16 7.06 -9.27
N TRP A 276 1.29 8.07 -9.35
CA TRP A 276 1.72 9.47 -9.37
C TRP A 276 2.04 9.92 -7.94
N PHE A 277 1.09 10.55 -7.25
CA PHE A 277 1.11 10.59 -5.78
C PHE A 277 0.66 9.23 -5.24
N SER A 278 1.53 8.52 -4.54
CA SER A 278 1.17 7.16 -4.09
C SER A 278 0.19 7.18 -2.92
N VAL A 279 0.41 8.03 -1.91
CA VAL A 279 -0.45 8.07 -0.71
C VAL A 279 -0.59 9.48 -0.16
N GLU A 280 -1.83 9.88 0.12
CA GLU A 280 -2.15 11.08 0.89
C GLU A 280 -3.01 10.75 2.11
N LEU A 281 -2.44 10.91 3.31
CA LEU A 281 -3.15 10.78 4.57
C LEU A 281 -3.62 12.18 5.01
N ARG A 282 -4.85 12.56 4.65
CA ARG A 282 -5.38 13.92 4.83
C ARG A 282 -6.11 14.17 6.15
N LYS A 283 -6.43 13.11 6.91
CA LYS A 283 -7.11 13.20 8.22
C LYS A 283 -6.48 12.30 9.27
N SER A 284 -6.81 12.59 10.53
CA SER A 284 -6.12 12.05 11.70
C SER A 284 -6.30 10.55 11.88
N ASP A 285 -5.40 9.98 12.68
CA ASP A 285 -5.52 8.61 13.21
C ASP A 285 -5.46 7.50 12.15
N ASN A 286 -4.95 7.81 10.95
CA ASN A 286 -4.73 6.83 9.88
C ASN A 286 -3.37 6.13 10.02
N GLU A 287 -3.31 4.86 9.64
CA GLU A 287 -2.09 4.05 9.62
C GLU A 287 -1.80 3.53 8.21
N PHE A 288 -0.57 3.75 7.74
CA PHE A 288 0.00 3.17 6.53
C PHE A 288 1.22 2.34 6.91
N SER A 289 1.10 1.00 6.89
CA SER A 289 2.14 0.12 7.41
C SER A 289 2.40 -1.16 6.61
N TYR A 290 3.65 -1.60 6.53
CA TYR A 290 4.05 -2.84 5.83
C TYR A 290 3.67 -2.87 4.34
N ASN A 291 3.55 -1.70 3.72
CA ASN A 291 3.28 -1.60 2.29
C ASN A 291 4.59 -1.48 1.50
N ILE A 292 4.51 -1.79 0.21
CA ILE A 292 5.58 -1.51 -0.74
C ILE A 292 5.04 -0.47 -1.73
N ILE A 293 5.77 0.63 -1.91
CA ILE A 293 5.60 1.58 -3.00
C ILE A 293 6.79 1.39 -3.94
N ASP A 294 6.52 1.01 -5.17
CA ASP A 294 7.53 0.75 -6.19
C ASP A 294 7.15 1.47 -7.49
N TRP A 295 8.02 2.37 -7.93
CA TRP A 295 7.79 3.29 -9.06
C TRP A 295 6.70 4.33 -8.76
N PHE A 296 7.15 5.55 -8.45
CA PHE A 296 6.26 6.67 -8.19
C PHE A 296 6.78 8.00 -8.76
N GLY A 297 5.88 8.79 -9.35
CA GLY A 297 6.24 9.96 -10.16
C GLY A 297 6.20 11.31 -9.43
N ALA A 298 5.80 11.32 -8.16
CA ALA A 298 5.67 12.53 -7.36
C ALA A 298 6.05 12.22 -5.89
N ASP A 299 5.25 12.64 -4.90
CA ASP A 299 5.49 12.20 -3.52
C ASP A 299 4.99 10.78 -3.28
N ALA A 300 5.81 9.96 -2.64
CA ALA A 300 5.39 8.64 -2.20
C ALA A 300 4.33 8.75 -1.10
N ILE A 301 4.56 9.55 -0.06
CA ILE A 301 3.63 9.66 1.07
C ILE A 301 3.50 11.11 1.54
N ARG A 302 2.26 11.57 1.66
CA ARG A 302 1.91 12.88 2.23
C ARG A 302 1.16 12.68 3.54
N GLY A 303 1.77 13.03 4.67
CA GLY A 303 1.18 12.93 6.01
C GLY A 303 0.69 14.29 6.50
N LEU A 304 -0.61 14.57 6.41
CA LEU A 304 -1.15 15.94 6.51
C LEU A 304 -2.06 16.16 7.73
N ALA A 305 -2.06 15.24 8.71
CA ALA A 305 -2.87 15.37 9.91
C ALA A 305 -2.27 14.67 11.13
N ASN A 306 -2.85 14.97 12.30
CA ASN A 306 -2.36 14.48 13.58
C ASN A 306 -2.51 12.97 13.78
N ASN A 307 -1.70 12.40 14.68
CA ASN A 307 -1.79 11.02 15.16
C ASN A 307 -1.68 9.96 14.06
N GLN A 308 -1.02 10.28 12.96
CA GLN A 308 -0.82 9.36 11.85
C GLN A 308 0.41 8.47 12.09
N LYS A 309 0.36 7.27 11.51
CA LYS A 309 1.46 6.30 11.57
C LYS A 309 1.86 5.89 10.17
N VAL A 310 3.14 6.08 9.84
CA VAL A 310 3.77 5.61 8.60
C VAL A 310 4.92 4.72 9.00
N GLN A 311 4.73 3.41 8.96
CA GLN A 311 5.67 2.49 9.59
C GLN A 311 5.95 1.20 8.83
N TYR A 312 7.21 0.81 8.80
CA TYR A 312 7.67 -0.47 8.22
C TYR A 312 7.33 -0.63 6.73
N ASN A 313 7.24 0.48 5.99
CA ASN A 313 7.02 0.42 4.54
C ASN A 313 8.35 0.33 3.79
N GLN A 314 8.32 -0.22 2.58
CA GLN A 314 9.40 -0.06 1.61
C GLN A 314 8.95 0.93 0.53
N ILE A 315 9.73 1.96 0.28
CA ILE A 315 9.46 3.00 -0.70
C ILE A 315 10.68 3.07 -1.60
N LYS A 316 10.48 2.82 -2.89
CA LYS A 316 11.60 2.82 -3.81
C LYS A 316 11.23 3.27 -5.21
N ASN A 317 12.25 3.68 -5.96
CA ASN A 317 12.17 3.96 -7.38
C ASN A 317 11.29 5.18 -7.69
N ALA A 318 11.73 6.34 -7.22
CA ALA A 318 11.20 7.60 -7.70
C ALA A 318 11.54 7.76 -9.19
N THR A 319 10.59 8.25 -9.96
CA THR A 319 10.69 8.46 -11.41
C THR A 319 10.13 9.84 -11.75
N VAL A 320 10.35 10.29 -12.99
CA VAL A 320 9.98 11.64 -13.47
C VAL A 320 10.92 12.72 -12.94
N TYR A 321 11.52 13.48 -13.85
CA TYR A 321 12.40 14.60 -13.50
C TYR A 321 11.76 15.90 -13.97
N ASP A 322 11.00 16.55 -13.09
CA ASP A 322 10.20 17.73 -13.43
C ASP A 322 10.42 18.93 -12.49
N TYR A 323 11.47 18.92 -11.67
CA TYR A 323 11.81 20.02 -10.74
C TYR A 323 11.81 21.42 -11.37
N PHE A 324 12.34 21.52 -12.59
CA PHE A 324 12.42 22.77 -13.36
C PHE A 324 11.39 22.83 -14.49
N HIS A 325 10.38 21.95 -14.47
CA HIS A 325 9.37 21.92 -15.52
C HIS A 325 8.61 23.25 -15.53
N PRO A 326 8.48 23.91 -16.70
CA PRO A 326 8.07 25.31 -16.77
C PRO A 326 6.61 25.56 -16.34
N THR A 327 5.78 24.53 -16.33
CA THR A 327 4.33 24.66 -16.04
C THR A 327 3.83 23.73 -14.94
N GLN A 328 4.62 22.72 -14.55
CA GLN A 328 4.24 21.69 -13.58
C GLN A 328 5.48 21.27 -12.77
N PRO A 329 6.17 22.21 -12.10
CA PRO A 329 7.30 21.85 -11.27
C PRO A 329 6.82 21.00 -10.10
N GLN A 330 7.52 19.92 -9.82
CA GLN A 330 7.24 19.07 -8.69
C GLN A 330 8.53 18.67 -7.97
N HIS A 331 8.39 18.46 -6.66
CA HIS A 331 9.39 17.86 -5.82
C HIS A 331 8.92 16.46 -5.47
N ASP A 332 9.79 15.47 -5.60
CA ASP A 332 9.47 14.11 -5.19
C ASP A 332 9.94 13.92 -3.75
N ASP A 333 9.06 13.47 -2.86
CA ASP A 333 9.41 13.19 -1.47
C ASP A 333 9.12 11.74 -1.09
N GLY A 334 10.08 11.09 -0.40
CA GLY A 334 9.85 9.79 0.23
C GLY A 334 8.77 9.86 1.31
N PHE A 335 8.75 10.96 2.07
CA PHE A 335 7.62 11.37 2.91
C PHE A 335 7.61 12.89 3.04
N GLN A 336 6.45 13.51 2.81
CA GLN A 336 6.26 14.95 2.98
C GLN A 336 5.14 15.26 3.98
N SER A 337 5.34 16.31 4.76
CA SER A 337 4.25 17.02 5.44
C SER A 337 4.35 18.51 5.19
N TRP A 338 3.19 19.16 5.11
CA TRP A 338 3.06 20.61 5.13
C TRP A 338 1.66 20.98 5.58
N THR A 339 1.58 21.99 6.42
CA THR A 339 0.30 22.52 6.94
C THR A 339 0.35 24.03 7.16
N PHE A 340 1.43 24.65 6.67
CA PHE A 340 1.77 26.06 6.78
C PHE A 340 1.75 26.55 8.23
N SER A 341 0.59 27.02 8.71
CA SER A 341 0.46 27.66 10.02
C SER A 341 -0.09 26.76 11.12
N VAL A 342 -0.54 25.54 10.80
CA VAL A 342 -1.18 24.63 11.77
C VAL A 342 -0.25 23.46 12.06
N PRO A 343 0.31 23.28 13.27
CA PRO A 343 1.20 22.16 13.53
C PRO A 343 0.55 20.79 13.31
N VAL A 344 1.30 19.87 12.68
CA VAL A 344 0.96 18.44 12.64
C VAL A 344 1.53 17.78 13.88
N LYS A 345 0.70 17.08 14.64
CA LYS A 345 1.06 16.54 15.95
C LYS A 345 1.12 15.02 15.99
N ASN A 346 2.01 14.48 16.82
CA ASN A 346 2.06 13.05 17.16
C ASN A 346 2.19 12.11 15.94
N MET A 347 2.93 12.52 14.90
CA MET A 347 3.25 11.64 13.78
C MET A 347 4.26 10.58 14.23
N VAL A 348 4.06 9.34 13.83
CA VAL A 348 5.05 8.26 13.99
C VAL A 348 5.52 7.83 12.63
N ILE A 349 6.80 8.04 12.35
CA ILE A 349 7.49 7.57 11.13
C ILE A 349 8.55 6.58 11.57
N ARG A 350 8.31 5.28 11.41
CA ARG A 350 9.15 4.25 12.03
C ARG A 350 9.52 3.12 11.09
N GLY A 351 10.78 2.70 11.08
CA GLY A 351 11.15 1.41 10.46
C GLY A 351 11.00 1.37 8.94
N ASN A 352 10.79 2.51 8.28
CA ASN A 352 10.61 2.55 6.83
C ASN A 352 11.96 2.39 6.13
N GLN A 353 11.94 1.79 4.94
CA GLN A 353 13.07 1.66 4.03
C GLN A 353 12.78 2.50 2.79
N ILE A 354 13.52 3.57 2.57
CA ILE A 354 13.30 4.56 1.52
C ILE A 354 14.57 4.64 0.66
N ALA A 355 14.42 4.45 -0.65
CA ALA A 355 15.48 4.59 -1.63
C ALA A 355 14.96 5.37 -2.84
N ASP A 356 15.61 6.45 -3.25
CA ASP A 356 15.21 7.14 -4.48
C ASP A 356 15.34 6.23 -5.71
N ILE A 357 16.47 5.55 -5.85
CA ILE A 357 16.77 4.65 -6.97
C ILE A 357 17.25 3.30 -6.41
N ALA A 358 16.43 2.27 -6.58
CA ALA A 358 16.75 0.88 -6.23
C ALA A 358 16.95 -0.01 -7.46
N ASP A 359 16.23 0.28 -8.54
CA ASP A 359 16.31 -0.36 -9.85
C ASP A 359 17.21 0.45 -10.79
N PRO A 360 18.39 -0.07 -11.17
CA PRO A 360 19.32 0.62 -12.06
C PRO A 360 18.79 0.75 -13.49
N ASN A 361 17.70 0.06 -13.85
CA ASN A 361 17.11 0.08 -15.18
C ASN A 361 15.84 0.94 -15.26
N LEU A 362 15.59 1.80 -14.27
CA LEU A 362 14.52 2.79 -14.33
C LEU A 362 14.63 3.61 -15.64
N PRO A 363 13.55 3.71 -16.44
CA PRO A 363 13.58 4.47 -17.70
C PRO A 363 13.76 5.97 -17.50
N LEU A 364 13.26 6.50 -16.39
CA LEU A 364 13.22 7.94 -16.11
C LEU A 364 13.52 8.23 -14.62
N PRO A 365 14.70 7.86 -14.11
CA PRO A 365 15.03 7.97 -12.70
C PRO A 365 15.14 9.44 -12.26
N THR A 366 14.80 9.70 -11.00
CA THR A 366 14.90 11.04 -10.40
C THR A 366 15.84 11.02 -9.19
N GLU A 367 16.95 11.75 -9.28
CA GLU A 367 17.97 11.85 -8.21
C GLU A 367 17.71 13.03 -7.26
N ILE A 368 16.53 13.64 -7.36
CA ILE A 368 16.12 14.81 -6.57
C ILE A 368 15.09 14.46 -5.51
N MET A 369 14.70 13.18 -5.39
CA MET A 369 13.73 12.76 -4.39
C MET A 369 14.26 13.05 -2.99
N GLN A 370 13.59 13.92 -2.24
CA GLN A 370 13.96 14.23 -0.88
C GLN A 370 13.52 13.09 0.06
N GLY A 371 14.13 13.02 1.24
CA GLY A 371 13.86 11.92 2.17
C GLY A 371 12.56 12.09 2.97
N ILE A 372 12.67 12.13 4.30
CA ILE A 372 11.54 12.41 5.21
C ILE A 372 11.57 13.89 5.56
N VAL A 373 10.57 14.64 5.11
CA VAL A 373 10.60 16.10 5.19
C VAL A 373 9.32 16.72 5.78
N ASP A 374 9.51 17.86 6.43
CA ASP A 374 8.49 18.84 6.80
C ASP A 374 9.11 20.23 6.63
N PHE A 375 8.84 20.90 5.50
CA PHE A 375 9.43 22.20 5.17
C PHE A 375 8.49 23.37 5.41
N ASP A 376 7.25 23.20 4.96
CA ASP A 376 6.23 24.23 4.94
C ASP A 376 5.21 24.01 6.07
N GLY A 377 5.67 23.56 7.23
CA GLY A 377 4.84 23.18 8.36
C GLY A 377 5.57 23.24 9.70
N PHE A 378 4.88 22.79 10.74
CA PHE A 378 5.44 22.61 12.08
C PHE A 378 5.16 21.19 12.56
N ALA A 379 6.20 20.39 12.71
CA ALA A 379 6.13 19.12 13.42
C ALA A 379 6.11 19.34 14.94
N GLU A 380 5.11 18.80 15.64
CA GLU A 380 5.06 18.80 17.12
C GLU A 380 4.90 17.39 17.67
N ASP A 381 5.75 17.00 18.61
CA ASP A 381 5.71 15.68 19.28
C ASP A 381 5.84 14.49 18.30
N TRP A 382 6.57 14.67 17.19
CA TRP A 382 6.82 13.58 16.24
C TRP A 382 7.84 12.57 16.78
N VAL A 383 7.67 11.31 16.38
CA VAL A 383 8.66 10.25 16.56
C VAL A 383 9.09 9.76 15.18
N VAL A 384 10.33 10.07 14.80
CA VAL A 384 10.97 9.56 13.59
C VAL A 384 12.08 8.61 14.01
N GLU A 385 11.86 7.31 13.90
CA GLU A 385 12.85 6.34 14.39
C GLU A 385 13.12 5.10 13.53
N ASN A 386 14.38 4.67 13.49
CA ASN A 386 14.85 3.46 12.81
C ASN A 386 14.47 3.42 11.31
N ASN A 387 14.48 4.56 10.63
CA ASN A 387 14.17 4.63 9.20
C ASN A 387 15.46 4.59 8.38
N LEU A 388 15.53 3.72 7.39
CA LEU A 388 16.60 3.72 6.41
C LEU A 388 16.24 4.64 5.25
N VAL A 389 17.03 5.69 5.01
CA VAL A 389 16.81 6.65 3.91
C VAL A 389 18.08 6.73 3.06
N ILE A 390 17.96 6.36 1.79
CA ILE A 390 18.99 6.48 0.76
C ILE A 390 18.45 7.45 -0.29
N THR A 391 19.13 8.56 -0.46
CA THR A 391 18.77 9.56 -1.45
C THR A 391 20.03 10.26 -1.93
N HIS A 392 20.03 10.67 -3.19
CA HIS A 392 21.02 11.56 -3.79
C HIS A 392 20.76 13.03 -3.41
N HIS A 393 19.59 13.36 -2.85
CA HIS A 393 19.28 14.68 -2.34
C HIS A 393 20.19 15.06 -1.17
N ALA A 394 20.38 16.36 -0.95
CA ALA A 394 21.29 16.88 0.07
C ALA A 394 20.93 16.46 1.50
N HIS A 395 19.70 16.01 1.78
CA HIS A 395 19.24 15.63 3.11
C HIS A 395 18.36 14.38 3.09
N GLY A 396 18.51 13.53 4.11
CA GLY A 396 17.67 12.33 4.30
C GLY A 396 16.50 12.55 5.25
N ILE A 397 16.66 13.32 6.33
CA ILE A 397 15.57 13.68 7.26
C ILE A 397 15.69 15.17 7.58
N ALA A 398 14.62 15.92 7.33
CA ALA A 398 14.59 17.37 7.54
C ALA A 398 13.25 17.83 8.09
N LEU A 399 13.20 18.17 9.39
CA LEU A 399 12.00 18.69 10.06
C LEU A 399 12.19 20.16 10.42
N TYR A 400 11.58 21.06 9.65
CA TYR A 400 11.67 22.50 9.86
C TYR A 400 10.57 22.93 10.84
N GLY A 401 10.89 23.83 11.76
CA GLY A 401 9.92 24.24 12.80
C GLY A 401 9.58 23.15 13.83
N ALA A 402 10.38 22.08 13.93
CA ALA A 402 10.13 20.97 14.83
C ALA A 402 10.13 21.37 16.32
N LYS A 403 9.16 20.86 17.08
CA LYS A 403 9.01 21.06 18.52
C LYS A 403 8.76 19.73 19.21
N ASN A 404 9.56 19.41 20.23
CA ASN A 404 9.47 18.16 21.00
C ASN A 404 9.57 16.87 20.15
N CYS A 405 10.15 16.94 18.96
CA CYS A 405 10.32 15.76 18.11
C CYS A 405 11.49 14.90 18.58
N LYS A 406 11.33 13.58 18.49
CA LYS A 406 12.38 12.58 18.69
C LYS A 406 12.82 12.05 17.33
N VAL A 407 14.11 12.21 17.00
CA VAL A 407 14.72 11.61 15.81
C VAL A 407 15.85 10.68 16.26
N VAL A 408 15.71 9.37 16.01
CA VAL A 408 16.69 8.33 16.43
C VAL A 408 16.82 7.28 15.34
N ASN A 409 18.02 6.98 14.85
CA ASN A 409 18.23 5.97 13.82
C ASN A 409 19.39 5.04 14.19
#